data_AF-A0A0B1S2G7-F1
#
_entry.id   AF-A0A0B1S2G7-F1
#
_cell.length_a   1.000
_cell.length_b   1.000
_cell.length_c   1.000
_cell.angle_alpha   90.00
_cell.angle_beta   90.00
_cell.angle_gamma   90.00
#
_symmetry.space_group_name_H-M   'P 1'
#
loop_
_entity.id
_entity.type
_entity.pdbx_description
1 polymer ?
#
loop_
_entity_poly.entity_id
_entity_poly.type
_entity_poly.pdbx_seq_one_letter_code
_entity_poly.pdbx_strand_id
1 'polypeptide(L)'
;MPVLLTMINKRLRTPIPAVIFTCMVSIGYLFLSSNLYVLITASQVTAWLAITVVTIALFRLRCMYPDAPRPVKVNIIFPIIFVIGCSALVVLPIFGSPIDTGNVSRSCN
;
A
#
# COMPACT_ATOMS: atom_id res chain seq x y z
N MET A 1 -15.73 0.42 11.80
CA MET A 1 -15.32 1.83 12.01
C MET A 1 -15.66 2.25 13.44
N PRO A 2 -14.70 2.31 14.38
CA PRO A 2 -14.96 2.82 15.72
C PRO A 2 -15.10 4.35 15.70
N VAL A 3 -16.13 4.86 16.37
CA VAL A 3 -16.59 6.28 16.36
C VAL A 3 -15.51 7.28 16.80
N LEU A 4 -14.51 6.83 17.55
CA LEU A 4 -13.40 7.65 18.07
C LEU A 4 -12.49 8.24 16.98
N LEU A 5 -12.33 7.56 15.84
CA LEU A 5 -11.53 8.06 14.70
C LEU A 5 -12.33 9.02 13.79
N THR A 6 -13.65 9.06 13.96
CA THR A 6 -14.58 9.91 13.20
C THR A 6 -15.08 11.10 14.01
N MET A 7 -14.51 11.39 15.18
CA MET A 7 -14.74 12.64 15.88
C MET A 7 -14.13 13.79 15.06
N ILE A 8 -14.94 14.34 14.16
CA ILE A 8 -14.64 15.60 13.51
C ILE A 8 -14.83 16.68 14.57
N ASN A 9 -13.74 17.33 14.96
CA ASN A 9 -13.85 18.49 15.84
C ASN A 9 -14.66 19.56 15.08
N LYS A 10 -15.86 19.88 15.59
CA LYS A 10 -16.85 20.78 14.95
C LYS A 10 -16.28 22.17 14.62
N ARG A 11 -15.15 22.55 15.24
CA ARG A 11 -14.51 23.87 15.11
C ARG A 11 -13.43 23.97 14.03
N LEU A 12 -12.67 22.90 13.76
CA LEU A 12 -11.48 23.01 12.89
C LEU A 12 -11.55 22.21 11.57
N ARG A 13 -12.57 21.35 11.34
CA ARG A 13 -12.69 20.50 10.13
C ARG A 13 -11.42 19.70 9.77
N THR A 14 -10.43 19.62 10.65
CA THR A 14 -9.23 18.81 10.50
C THR A 14 -9.40 17.53 11.32
N PRO A 15 -9.11 16.35 10.76
CA PRO A 15 -9.18 15.08 11.50
C PRO A 15 -7.96 14.94 12.43
N ILE A 16 -7.91 15.72 13.51
CA ILE A 16 -6.83 15.75 14.51
C ILE A 16 -6.46 14.35 15.04
N PRO A 17 -7.40 13.46 15.46
CA PRO A 17 -7.03 12.14 15.96
C PRO A 17 -6.40 11.24 14.88
N ALA A 18 -6.81 11.39 13.62
CA ALA A 18 -6.24 10.61 12.52
C ALA A 18 -4.79 11.04 12.22
N VAL A 19 -4.51 12.34 12.25
CA VAL A 19 -3.14 12.86 12.02
C VAL A 19 -2.19 12.45 13.15
N ILE A 20 -2.65 12.49 14.41
CA ILE A 20 -1.85 12.04 15.55
C ILE A 20 -1.51 10.55 15.42
N PHE A 21 -2.48 9.71 15.03
CA PHE A 21 -2.25 8.29 14.80
C PHE A 21 -1.23 8.03 13.69
N THR A 22 -1.37 8.70 12.54
CA THR A 22 -0.40 8.59 11.44
C THR A 22 0.99 9.05 11.87
N CYS A 23 1.10 10.13 12.65
CA CYS A 23 2.38 10.61 13.20
C CYS A 23 3.03 9.58 14.13
N MET A 24 2.23 8.95 15.00
CA MET A 24 2.71 7.91 15.93
C MET A 24 3.22 6.67 15.19
N VAL A 25 2.55 6.25 14.11
CA VAL A 25 3.01 5.14 13.26
C VAL A 25 4.34 5.48 12.57
N SER A 26 4.48 6.70 12.03
CA SER A 26 5.74 7.16 11.42
C SER A 26 6.90 7.16 12.42
N ILE A 27 6.67 7.66 13.64
CA ILE A 27 7.67 7.64 14.72
C ILE A 27 8.02 6.20 15.09
N GLY A 28 7.03 5.31 15.21
CA GLY A 28 7.26 3.89 15.50
C GLY A 28 8.14 3.21 14.45
N TYR A 29 7.93 3.50 13.17
CA TYR A 29 8.77 2.98 12.09
C TYR A 29 10.21 3.50 12.14
N LEU A 30 10.40 4.79 12.47
CA LEU A 30 11.72 5.40 12.64
C LEU A 30 12.48 4.82 13.85
N PHE A 31 11.77 4.49 14.93
CA PHE A 31 12.36 3.82 16.09
C PHE A 31 12.76 2.38 15.79
N LEU A 32 11.97 1.67 14.97
CA LEU A 32 12.21 0.27 14.64
C LEU A 32 13.27 0.07 13.55
N SER A 33 13.47 1.07 12.68
CA SER A 33 14.45 1.03 11.60
C SER A 33 15.19 2.36 11.49
N SER A 34 16.48 2.37 11.85
CA SER A 34 17.36 3.55 11.79
C SER A 34 17.61 4.10 10.38
N ASN A 35 17.07 3.47 9.33
CA ASN A 35 17.32 3.81 7.93
C ASN A 35 16.04 4.27 7.22
N LEU A 36 16.03 5.51 6.73
CA LEU A 36 14.93 6.09 5.94
C LEU A 36 14.59 5.26 4.69
N TYR A 37 15.57 4.58 4.12
CA TYR A 37 15.38 3.72 2.95
C TYR A 37 14.43 2.55 3.21
N VAL A 38 14.46 1.97 4.42
CA VAL A 38 13.55 0.87 4.78
C VAL A 38 12.12 1.39 4.94
N LEU A 39 11.95 2.60 5.50
CA LEU A 39 10.64 3.25 5.64
C LEU A 39 10.00 3.52 4.28
N ILE A 40 10.79 4.03 3.32
CA ILE A 40 10.32 4.29 1.96
C ILE A 40 9.89 2.98 1.30
N THR A 41 10.74 1.95 1.33
CA THR A 41 10.43 0.67 0.69
C THR A 41 9.22 -0.01 1.34
N ALA A 42 9.09 0.02 2.67
CA ALA A 42 7.96 -0.57 3.38
C ALA A 42 6.63 0.15 3.10
N SER A 43 6.63 1.49 3.10
CA SER A 43 5.44 2.28 2.77
C SER A 43 4.99 2.07 1.33
N GLN A 44 5.94 1.96 0.39
CA GLN A 44 5.65 1.75 -1.02
C GLN A 44 5.09 0.35 -1.27
N VAL A 45 5.68 -0.70 -0.69
CA VAL A 45 5.16 -2.08 -0.76
C VAL A 45 3.74 -2.15 -0.18
N THR A 46 3.50 -1.51 0.96
CA THR A 46 2.16 -1.47 1.59
C THR A 46 1.13 -0.77 0.69
N ALA A 47 1.50 0.34 0.05
CA ALA A 47 0.62 1.05 -0.88
C ALA A 47 0.26 0.19 -2.10
N TRP A 48 1.25 -0.47 -2.73
CA TRP A 48 1.01 -1.34 -3.89
C TRP A 48 0.21 -2.59 -3.53
N LEU A 49 0.40 -3.15 -2.34
CA LEU A 49 -0.44 -4.23 -1.80
C LEU A 49 -1.89 -3.80 -1.65
N ALA A 50 -2.14 -2.63 -1.04
CA ALA A 50 -3.49 -2.10 -0.89
C ALA A 50 -4.18 -1.90 -2.25
N ILE A 51 -3.47 -1.33 -3.24
CA ILE A 51 -3.96 -1.14 -4.61
C ILE A 51 -4.29 -2.48 -5.29
N THR A 52 -3.46 -3.50 -5.08
CA THR A 52 -3.67 -4.85 -5.63
C THR A 52 -4.94 -5.47 -5.03
N VAL A 53 -5.10 -5.41 -3.70
CA VAL A 53 -6.28 -5.94 -3.01
C VAL A 53 -7.55 -5.25 -3.46
N VAL A 54 -7.54 -3.91 -3.57
CA VAL A 54 -8.69 -3.14 -4.05
C VAL A 54 -9.04 -3.51 -5.49
N THR A 55 -8.05 -3.69 -6.36
CA THR A 55 -8.28 -4.06 -7.75
C THR A 55 -8.87 -5.47 -7.86
N ILE A 56 -8.37 -6.43 -7.08
CA ILE A 56 -8.93 -7.78 -6.99
C ILE A 56 -10.36 -7.74 -6.44
N ALA A 57 -10.62 -6.92 -5.42
CA ALA A 57 -11.95 -6.74 -4.84
C ALA A 57 -12.94 -6.14 -5.87
N LEU A 58 -12.51 -5.14 -6.64
CA LEU A 58 -13.31 -4.56 -7.73
C LEU A 58 -13.57 -5.56 -8.85
N PHE A 59 -12.57 -6.38 -9.19
CA PHE A 59 -12.73 -7.47 -10.15
C PHE A 59 -13.73 -8.52 -9.67
N ARG A 60 -13.61 -8.95 -8.40
CA ARG A 60 -14.57 -9.84 -7.74
C ARG A 60 -15.98 -9.25 -7.70
N LEU A 61 -16.12 -7.97 -7.37
CA LEU A 61 -17.40 -7.27 -7.36
C LEU A 61 -18.01 -7.19 -8.77
N ARG A 62 -17.17 -7.06 -9.80
CA ARG A 62 -17.61 -7.09 -11.20
C ARG A 62 -18.13 -8.47 -11.61
N CYS A 63 -17.54 -9.56 -11.12
CA CYS A 63 -18.06 -10.91 -11.34
C CYS A 63 -19.35 -11.18 -10.58
N MET A 64 -19.50 -10.65 -9.35
CA MET A 64 -20.64 -10.93 -8.49
C MET A 64 -21.88 -10.09 -8.82
N TYR A 65 -21.71 -8.86 -9.34
CA TYR A 65 -22.81 -7.97 -9.71
C TYR A 65 -22.69 -7.53 -11.18
N PRO A 66 -23.04 -8.43 -12.12
CA PRO A 66 -23.03 -8.14 -13.56
C PRO A 66 -24.18 -7.20 -13.99
N ASP A 67 -25.32 -7.23 -13.30
CA ASP A 67 -26.56 -6.53 -13.70
C ASP A 67 -26.68 -5.08 -13.19
N ALA A 68 -25.67 -4.56 -12.48
CA ALA A 68 -25.69 -3.17 -12.05
C ALA A 68 -25.50 -2.23 -13.26
N PRO A 69 -26.32 -1.16 -13.41
CA PRO A 69 -26.14 -0.17 -14.48
C PRO A 69 -24.82 0.57 -14.27
N ARG A 70 -23.80 0.22 -15.06
CA ARG A 70 -22.47 0.84 -14.99
C ARG A 70 -22.33 1.94 -16.06
N PRO A 71 -22.12 3.22 -15.68
CA PRO A 71 -21.95 4.32 -16.64
C PRO A 71 -20.61 4.28 -17.40
N VAL A 72 -19.61 3.51 -16.93
CA VAL A 72 -18.29 3.40 -17.58
C VAL A 72 -17.94 1.91 -17.78
N LYS A 73 -18.04 1.43 -19.02
CA LYS A 73 -17.60 0.08 -19.44
C LYS A 73 -16.12 0.11 -19.82
N VAL A 74 -15.27 -0.33 -18.92
CA VAL A 74 -13.83 -0.53 -19.19
C VAL A 74 -13.58 -2.00 -19.51
N ASN A 75 -12.82 -2.30 -20.56
CA ASN A 75 -12.44 -3.66 -20.93
C ASN A 75 -11.74 -4.37 -19.76
N ILE A 76 -12.13 -5.62 -19.50
CA ILE A 76 -11.58 -6.46 -18.41
C ILE A 76 -10.09 -6.80 -18.58
N ILE A 77 -9.53 -6.55 -19.76
CA ILE A 77 -8.10 -6.77 -20.05
C ILE A 77 -7.22 -5.82 -19.23
N PHE A 78 -7.64 -4.56 -19.07
CA PHE A 78 -6.89 -3.56 -18.30
C PHE A 78 -6.68 -3.93 -16.82
N PRO A 79 -7.71 -4.31 -16.02
CA PRO A 79 -7.50 -4.70 -14.64
C PRO A 79 -6.66 -5.97 -14.49
N ILE A 80 -6.72 -6.90 -15.45
CA ILE A 80 -5.90 -8.13 -15.41
C ILE A 80 -4.42 -7.80 -15.57
N ILE A 81 -4.05 -7.01 -16.59
CA ILE A 81 -2.67 -6.57 -16.81
C ILE A 81 -2.17 -5.76 -15.61
N PHE A 82 -3.02 -4.91 -15.04
CA PHE A 82 -2.68 -4.10 -13.87
C PHE A 82 -2.41 -4.93 -12.62
N VAL A 83 -3.21 -5.97 -12.36
CA VAL A 83 -2.98 -6.89 -11.22
C VAL A 83 -1.66 -7.66 -11.39
N ILE A 84 -1.35 -8.10 -12.62
CA ILE A 84 -0.08 -8.79 -12.92
C ILE A 84 1.12 -7.85 -12.73
N GLY A 85 1.01 -6.60 -13.19
CA GLY A 85 2.08 -5.60 -12.98
C GLY A 85 2.27 -5.26 -11.50
N CYS A 86 1.18 -5.05 -10.76
CA CYS A 86 1.26 -4.73 -9.34
C CYS A 86 1.77 -5.92 -8.51
N SER A 87 1.41 -7.16 -8.85
CA SER A 87 1.96 -8.33 -8.16
C SER A 87 3.46 -8.46 -8.38
N ALA A 88 3.95 -8.21 -9.59
CA ALA A 88 5.39 -8.14 -9.86
C ALA A 88 6.09 -7.04 -9.03
N LEU A 89 5.49 -5.85 -8.93
CA LEU A 89 6.04 -4.74 -8.12
C LEU A 89 6.09 -5.03 -6.62
N VAL A 90 5.21 -5.90 -6.11
CA VAL A 90 5.25 -6.37 -4.71
C VAL A 90 6.29 -7.47 -4.53
N VAL A 91 6.42 -8.35 -5.52
CA VAL A 91 7.28 -9.54 -5.45
C VAL A 91 8.77 -9.18 -5.65
N LEU A 92 9.08 -8.22 -6.52
CA LEU A 92 10.44 -7.72 -6.77
C LEU A 92 11.17 -7.24 -5.50
N PRO A 93 10.61 -6.37 -4.64
CA PRO A 93 11.29 -5.94 -3.42
C PRO A 93 11.44 -7.08 -2.40
N ILE A 94 10.58 -8.09 -2.41
CA ILE A 94 10.72 -9.27 -1.54
C ILE A 94 11.93 -10.12 -1.99
N PHE A 95 12.09 -10.32 -3.31
CA PHE A 95 13.24 -11.03 -3.88
C PHE A 95 14.51 -10.20 -4.05
N GLY A 96 14.41 -8.87 -4.00
CA GLY A 96 15.55 -7.95 -3.90
C GLY A 96 16.03 -7.74 -2.46
N SER A 97 15.23 -8.19 -1.48
CA SER A 97 15.57 -8.17 -0.05
C SER A 97 15.93 -9.52 0.57
N PRO A 98 16.44 -10.56 -0.12
CA PRO A 98 17.35 -11.43 0.55
C PRO A 98 18.60 -10.56 0.68
N ILE A 99 18.84 -10.09 1.89
CA ILE A 99 20.17 -10.05 2.47
C ILE A 99 21.20 -9.12 1.80
N ASP A 100 21.68 -8.17 2.60
CA ASP A 100 23.08 -7.77 2.70
C ASP A 100 24.05 -8.97 2.86
N THR A 101 24.00 -9.98 1.99
CA THR A 101 24.88 -11.16 2.00
C THR A 101 25.30 -11.57 0.59
N GLY A 102 24.88 -10.83 -0.44
CA GLY A 102 25.36 -11.04 -1.81
C GLY A 102 26.62 -10.27 -2.20
N ASN A 103 26.99 -9.16 -1.52
CA ASN A 103 28.08 -8.30 -2.03
C ASN A 103 28.88 -7.46 -1.00
N VAL A 104 28.85 -7.77 0.30
CA VAL A 104 29.93 -7.36 1.24
C VAL A 104 31.16 -8.28 1.05
N SER A 105 31.60 -8.41 -0.20
CA SER A 105 32.89 -9.05 -0.56
C SER A 105 33.54 -8.37 -1.76
N ARG A 106 33.01 -7.21 -2.22
CA ARG A 106 33.63 -6.41 -3.29
C ARG A 106 34.02 -4.98 -2.89
N SER A 107 34.07 -4.66 -1.60
CA SER A 107 34.69 -3.42 -1.08
C SER A 107 36.13 -3.66 -0.58
N CYS A 108 36.87 -4.55 -1.24
CA CYS A 108 38.33 -4.61 -1.21
C CYS A 108 38.83 -4.95 -2.62
N ASN A 109 38.79 -3.95 -3.51
CA ASN A 109 39.87 -3.66 -4.45
C ASN A 109 39.77 -2.17 -4.83
#